data_AF-A0A7S3FD64-F1
#
_entry.id   AF-A0A7S3FD64-F1
#
_cell.length_a   1.000
_cell.length_b   1.000
_cell.length_c   1.000
_cell.angle_alpha   90.00
_cell.angle_beta   90.00
_cell.angle_gamma   90.00
#
_symmetry.space_group_name_H-M   'P 1'
#
loop_
_entity.id
_entity.type
_entity.pdbx_description
1 polymer ?
#
loop_
_entity_poly.entity_id
_entity_poly.type
_entity_poly.pdbx_seq_one_letter_code
_entity_poly.pdbx_strand_id
1 'polypeptide(L)'
;AKTPVFGQEQALRARLEREYMHRGVPVVLLVVQGGPGTLDMMMSSGKEGYPILVLADSGGAATAVHQFFEVGIDAVEDNFRASEAKFKELKKLHYEHGNNLVSFFRLADDEANEDMSTALLCAIFGN
;
A
#
# COMPACT_ATOMS: atom_id res chain seq x y z
N ALA A 1 -27.07 20.05 6.99
CA ALA A 1 -26.21 19.03 7.61
C ALA A 1 -24.76 19.33 7.24
N LYS A 2 -23.81 19.27 8.17
CA LYS A 2 -22.38 19.38 7.81
C LYS A 2 -22.00 18.11 7.06
N THR A 3 -21.50 18.26 5.84
CA THR A 3 -20.91 17.16 5.08
C THR A 3 -19.74 16.59 5.89
N PRO A 4 -19.67 15.28 6.14
CA PRO A 4 -18.51 14.70 6.81
C PRO A 4 -17.28 14.92 5.94
N VAL A 5 -16.22 15.49 6.55
CA VAL A 5 -14.92 15.66 5.92
C VAL A 5 -14.04 14.50 6.37
N PHE A 6 -13.76 13.58 5.45
CA PHE A 6 -12.89 12.42 5.68
C PHE A 6 -11.43 12.76 5.32
N GLY A 7 -10.46 12.08 5.95
CA GLY A 7 -9.05 12.20 5.61
C GLY A 7 -8.25 13.23 6.42
N GLN A 8 -8.85 13.87 7.43
CA GLN A 8 -8.11 14.78 8.32
C GLN A 8 -7.13 14.03 9.23
N GLU A 9 -7.41 12.76 9.51
CA GLU A 9 -6.58 11.86 10.30
C GLU A 9 -5.29 11.44 9.59
N GLN A 10 -5.20 11.60 8.26
CA GLN A 10 -4.05 11.14 7.47
C GLN A 10 -2.74 11.83 7.91
N ALA A 11 -2.78 13.16 8.07
CA ALA A 11 -1.63 13.93 8.52
C ALA A 11 -1.22 13.59 9.96
N LEU A 12 -2.20 13.34 10.84
CA LEU A 12 -1.93 12.92 12.22
C LEU A 12 -1.28 11.53 12.26
N ARG A 13 -1.82 10.59 11.48
CA ARG A 13 -1.30 9.23 11.36
C ARG A 13 0.15 9.24 10.87
N ALA A 14 0.44 9.95 9.79
CA ALA A 14 1.80 10.07 9.25
C ALA A 14 2.77 10.65 10.30
N ARG A 15 2.33 11.65 11.07
CA ARG A 15 3.13 12.21 12.17
C ARG A 15 3.42 11.17 13.25
N LEU A 16 2.42 10.39 13.67
CA LEU A 16 2.59 9.35 14.69
C LEU A 16 3.52 8.22 14.22
N GLU A 17 3.35 7.74 12.98
CA GLU A 17 4.20 6.72 12.37
C GLU A 17 5.67 7.17 12.35
N ARG A 18 5.92 8.42 11.98
CA ARG A 18 7.26 9.02 11.99
C ARG A 18 7.87 9.07 13.40
N GLU A 19 7.09 9.43 14.41
CA GLU A 19 7.56 9.45 15.81
C GLU A 19 7.94 8.05 16.33
N TYR A 20 7.21 7.00 15.94
CA TYR A 20 7.56 5.63 16.29
C TYR A 20 8.84 5.17 15.59
N MET A 21 8.99 5.51 14.30
CA MET A 21 10.20 5.20 13.53
C MET A 21 11.45 5.86 14.13
N HIS A 22 11.37 7.12 14.58
CA HIS A 22 12.49 7.77 15.28
C HIS A 22 12.90 7.07 16.59
N ARG A 23 12.01 6.27 17.18
CA ARG A 23 12.28 5.47 18.38
C ARG A 23 12.80 4.06 18.05
N GLY A 24 13.06 3.77 16.78
CA GLY A 24 13.54 2.47 16.30
C GLY A 24 12.45 1.40 16.23
N VAL A 25 11.17 1.79 16.24
CA VAL A 25 10.06 0.86 16.07
C VAL A 25 9.74 0.74 14.57
N PRO A 26 9.88 -0.44 13.95
CA PRO A 26 9.56 -0.61 12.54
C PRO A 26 8.07 -0.43 12.28
N VAL A 27 7.73 0.21 11.17
CA VAL A 27 6.36 0.47 10.73
C VAL A 27 6.18 -0.07 9.32
N VAL A 28 5.06 -0.76 9.09
CA VAL A 28 4.62 -1.23 7.78
C VAL A 28 3.16 -0.81 7.55
N LEU A 29 2.85 -0.34 6.35
CA LEU A 29 1.48 -0.08 5.93
C LEU A 29 0.87 -1.35 5.35
N LEU A 30 -0.03 -2.00 6.09
CA LEU A 30 -0.88 -3.05 5.55
C LEU A 30 -2.11 -2.44 4.86
N VAL A 31 -2.32 -2.79 3.59
CA VAL A 31 -3.44 -2.32 2.76
C VAL A 31 -4.40 -3.48 2.49
N VAL A 32 -5.63 -3.31 2.98
CA VAL A 32 -6.75 -4.23 2.76
C VAL A 32 -7.89 -3.44 2.13
N GLN A 33 -8.36 -3.89 0.96
CA GLN A 33 -9.34 -3.18 0.14
C GLN A 33 -8.98 -1.71 -0.13
N GLY A 34 -9.89 -0.80 0.23
CA GLY A 34 -9.77 0.63 0.04
C GLY A 34 -10.55 1.18 -1.15
N GLY A 35 -10.88 2.47 -1.04
CA GLY A 35 -11.38 3.27 -2.16
C GLY A 35 -10.26 4.11 -2.79
N PRO A 36 -10.56 5.03 -3.70
CA PRO A 36 -9.56 5.86 -4.39
C PRO A 36 -8.65 6.66 -3.44
N GLY A 37 -9.16 7.10 -2.28
CA GLY A 37 -8.37 7.80 -1.26
C GLY A 37 -7.31 6.94 -0.57
N THR A 38 -7.41 5.60 -0.65
CA THR A 38 -6.38 4.68 -0.13
C THR A 38 -5.08 4.82 -0.92
N LEU A 39 -5.15 5.15 -2.22
CA LEU A 39 -3.95 5.42 -3.01
C LEU A 39 -3.20 6.64 -2.52
N ASP A 40 -3.90 7.68 -2.04
CA ASP A 40 -3.24 8.86 -1.46
C ASP A 40 -2.45 8.50 -0.20
N MET A 41 -2.98 7.58 0.62
CA MET A 41 -2.26 7.06 1.79
C MET A 41 -1.03 6.25 1.38
N MET A 42 -1.16 5.35 0.40
CA MET A 42 -0.03 4.57 -0.11
C MET A 42 1.06 5.47 -0.68
N MET A 43 0.68 6.51 -1.42
CA MET A 43 1.61 7.53 -1.91
C MET A 43 2.31 8.29 -0.79
N SER A 44 1.59 8.66 0.27
CA SER A 44 2.18 9.34 1.42
C SER A 44 3.19 8.45 2.14
N SER A 45 2.84 7.19 2.41
CA SER A 45 3.75 6.22 3.03
C SER A 45 4.96 5.92 2.14
N GLY A 46 4.72 5.77 0.83
CA GLY A 46 5.78 5.51 -0.13
C GLY A 46 6.82 6.64 -0.21
N LYS A 47 6.39 7.90 -0.16
CA LYS A 47 7.31 9.06 -0.15
C LYS A 47 8.17 9.15 1.11
N GLU A 48 7.68 8.61 2.22
CA GLU A 48 8.45 8.52 3.47
C GLU A 48 9.32 7.25 3.52
N GLY A 49 9.25 6.39 2.48
CA GLY A 49 10.00 5.14 2.40
C GLY A 49 9.46 4.03 3.30
N TYR A 50 8.21 4.13 3.76
CA TYR A 50 7.62 3.10 4.62
C TYR A 50 7.18 1.90 3.78
N PRO A 51 7.60 0.66 4.15
CA PRO A 51 7.17 -0.52 3.43
C PRO A 51 5.64 -0.66 3.41
N ILE A 52 5.12 -1.12 2.28
CA ILE A 52 3.69 -1.27 2.02
C ILE A 52 3.42 -2.73 1.66
N LEU A 53 2.63 -3.41 2.48
CA LEU A 53 2.14 -4.76 2.18
C LEU A 53 0.70 -4.67 1.68
N VAL A 54 0.44 -5.15 0.47
CA VAL A 54 -0.86 -5.09 -0.19
C VAL A 54 -1.49 -6.47 -0.21
N LEU A 55 -2.72 -6.58 0.31
CA LEU A 55 -3.53 -7.78 0.19
C LEU A 55 -4.20 -7.81 -1.20
N ALA A 56 -3.54 -8.46 -2.15
CA ALA A 56 -3.78 -8.34 -3.58
C ALA A 56 -5.20 -8.76 -4.03
N ASP A 57 -5.83 -9.67 -3.31
CA ASP A 57 -7.14 -10.27 -3.59
C ASP A 57 -8.26 -9.74 -2.67
N SER A 58 -7.97 -8.74 -1.84
CA SER A 58 -8.97 -8.20 -0.92
C SER A 58 -10.07 -7.38 -1.59
N GLY A 59 -9.83 -6.82 -2.78
CA GLY A 59 -10.72 -5.94 -3.54
C GLY A 59 -10.25 -4.49 -3.60
N GLY A 60 -11.02 -3.62 -4.26
CA GLY A 60 -10.83 -2.16 -4.24
C GLY A 60 -9.42 -1.69 -4.65
N ALA A 61 -8.88 -0.71 -3.93
CA ALA A 61 -7.58 -0.11 -4.24
C ALA A 61 -6.43 -1.13 -4.15
N ALA A 62 -6.46 -2.05 -3.18
CA ALA A 62 -5.44 -3.08 -3.02
C ALA A 62 -5.31 -3.96 -4.27
N THR A 63 -6.45 -4.47 -4.77
CA THR A 63 -6.48 -5.28 -6.00
C THR A 63 -6.09 -4.46 -7.23
N ALA A 64 -6.55 -3.21 -7.33
CA ALA A 64 -6.20 -2.31 -8.43
C ALA A 64 -4.68 -2.03 -8.50
N VAL A 65 -4.01 -1.79 -7.36
CA VAL A 65 -2.54 -1.61 -7.33
C VAL A 65 -1.84 -2.87 -7.82
N HIS A 66 -2.25 -4.03 -7.32
CA HIS A 66 -1.66 -5.30 -7.72
C HIS A 66 -1.85 -5.57 -9.22
N GLN A 67 -3.06 -5.38 -9.78
CA GLN A 67 -3.33 -5.48 -11.22
C GLN A 67 -2.42 -4.55 -12.05
N PHE A 68 -2.24 -3.31 -11.58
CA PHE A 68 -1.37 -2.34 -12.25
C PHE A 68 0.11 -2.76 -12.20
N PHE A 69 0.59 -3.28 -11.07
CA PHE A 69 1.98 -3.69 -10.92
C PHE A 69 2.31 -4.88 -11.84
N GLU A 70 1.41 -5.86 -11.91
CA GLU A 70 1.56 -7.08 -12.71
C GLU A 70 1.37 -6.85 -14.21
N VAL A 71 0.29 -6.16 -14.61
CA VAL A 71 -0.15 -6.10 -16.02
C VAL A 71 -0.16 -4.67 -16.56
N GLY A 72 -0.55 -3.69 -15.74
CA GLY A 72 -0.69 -2.29 -16.13
C GLY A 72 -2.13 -1.80 -16.09
N ILE A 73 -2.36 -0.58 -16.59
CA ILE A 73 -3.63 0.14 -16.41
C ILE A 73 -4.83 -0.56 -17.04
N ASP A 74 -4.63 -1.33 -18.11
CA ASP A 74 -5.72 -2.01 -18.83
C ASP A 74 -6.39 -3.10 -17.97
N ALA A 75 -5.64 -3.70 -17.03
CA ALA A 75 -6.14 -4.71 -16.10
C ALA A 75 -6.87 -4.11 -14.88
N VAL A 76 -6.77 -2.80 -14.67
CA VAL A 76 -7.38 -2.11 -13.53
C VAL A 76 -8.86 -1.82 -13.79
N GLU A 77 -9.70 -2.02 -12.78
CA GLU A 77 -11.13 -1.69 -12.82
C GLU A 77 -11.39 -0.20 -13.13
N ASP A 78 -12.47 0.08 -13.88
CA ASP A 78 -12.77 1.41 -14.43
C ASP A 78 -12.84 2.53 -13.38
N ASN A 79 -13.38 2.23 -12.19
CA ASN A 79 -13.47 3.16 -11.07
C ASN A 79 -12.09 3.61 -10.51
N PHE A 80 -11.02 2.88 -10.83
CA PHE A 80 -9.65 3.22 -10.44
C PHE A 80 -8.77 3.69 -11.60
N ARG A 81 -9.18 3.52 -12.86
CA ARG A 81 -8.40 3.93 -14.04
C ARG A 81 -8.03 5.42 -14.04
N ALA A 82 -8.92 6.28 -13.53
CA ALA A 82 -8.64 7.72 -13.37
C ALA A 82 -7.45 8.02 -12.42
N SER A 83 -7.02 7.03 -11.62
CA SER A 83 -5.87 7.13 -10.72
C SER A 83 -4.56 6.64 -11.34
N GLU A 84 -4.49 6.43 -12.66
CA GLU A 84 -3.28 5.94 -13.37
C GLU A 84 -2.00 6.68 -12.97
N ALA A 85 -2.05 8.02 -12.86
CA ALA A 85 -0.91 8.82 -12.45
C ALA A 85 -0.38 8.43 -11.06
N LYS A 86 -1.27 8.11 -10.11
CA LYS A 86 -0.90 7.67 -8.77
C LYS A 86 -0.24 6.29 -8.81
N PHE A 87 -0.77 5.37 -9.62
CA PHE A 87 -0.17 4.05 -9.77
C PHE A 87 1.24 4.12 -10.37
N LYS A 88 1.43 4.96 -11.42
CA LYS A 88 2.73 5.20 -12.03
C LYS A 88 3.73 5.77 -11.02
N GLU A 89 3.31 6.76 -10.23
CA GLU A 89 4.18 7.36 -9.21
C GLU A 89 4.51 6.36 -8.09
N LEU A 90 3.55 5.55 -7.64
CA LEU A 90 3.80 4.51 -6.64
C LEU A 90 4.81 3.46 -7.16
N LYS A 91 4.65 3.03 -8.42
CA LYS A 91 5.57 2.08 -9.06
C LYS A 91 6.96 2.69 -9.26
N LYS A 92 7.04 3.98 -9.56
CA LYS A 92 8.29 4.72 -9.61
C LYS A 92 8.98 4.77 -8.24
N LEU A 93 8.28 5.13 -7.17
CA LEU A 93 8.82 5.11 -5.81
C LEU A 93 9.32 3.71 -5.45
N HIS A 94 8.58 2.67 -5.80
CA HIS A 94 9.00 1.30 -5.60
C HIS A 94 10.35 0.99 -6.27
N TYR A 95 10.57 1.44 -7.51
CA TYR A 95 11.87 1.32 -8.18
C TYR A 95 12.98 2.14 -7.53
N GLU A 96 12.69 3.38 -7.11
CA GLU A 96 13.65 4.25 -6.41
C GLU A 96 14.10 3.67 -5.07
N HIS A 97 13.25 2.87 -4.45
CA HIS A 97 13.52 2.07 -3.25
C HIS A 97 13.98 0.64 -3.57
N GLY A 98 14.61 0.42 -4.74
CA GLY A 98 15.28 -0.85 -5.05
C GLY A 98 14.36 -2.06 -5.28
N ASN A 99 13.07 -1.83 -5.58
CA ASN A 99 12.00 -2.83 -5.64
C ASN A 99 11.56 -3.41 -4.28
N ASN A 100 11.84 -2.72 -3.18
CA ASN A 100 11.51 -3.23 -1.85
C ASN A 100 10.34 -2.48 -1.18
N LEU A 101 9.84 -1.38 -1.75
CA LEU A 101 8.80 -0.56 -1.09
C LEU A 101 7.41 -1.22 -0.99
N VAL A 102 7.03 -2.02 -1.99
CA VAL A 102 5.67 -2.55 -2.15
C VAL A 102 5.76 -4.05 -2.32
N SER A 103 5.11 -4.79 -1.45
CA SER A 103 5.02 -6.25 -1.48
C SER A 103 3.56 -6.67 -1.59
N PHE A 104 3.31 -7.81 -2.22
CA PHE A 104 1.98 -8.34 -2.42
C PHE A 104 1.81 -9.65 -1.66
N PHE A 105 0.72 -9.74 -0.91
CA PHE A 105 0.27 -10.96 -0.26
C PHE A 105 -1.07 -11.38 -0.86
N ARG A 106 -1.24 -12.68 -1.10
CA ARG A 106 -2.52 -13.28 -1.47
C ARG A 106 -2.90 -14.28 -0.41
N LEU A 107 -4.19 -14.36 -0.08
CA LEU A 107 -4.68 -15.44 0.76
C LEU A 107 -4.61 -16.70 -0.10
N ALA A 108 -3.71 -17.61 0.24
CA ALA A 108 -3.71 -18.90 -0.40
C ALA A 108 -4.84 -19.76 0.14
N ASP A 109 -5.44 -20.55 -0.73
CA ASP A 109 -6.25 -21.71 -0.34
C ASP A 109 -5.30 -22.76 0.23
N ASP A 110 -5.13 -22.80 1.55
CA ASP A 110 -4.51 -23.83 2.42
C ASP A 110 -3.10 -24.41 2.07
N GLU A 111 -2.52 -24.16 0.88
CA GLU A 111 -1.30 -24.81 0.39
C GLU A 111 -0.08 -23.89 0.25
N ALA A 112 -0.24 -22.56 0.32
CA ALA A 112 0.93 -21.66 0.36
C ALA A 112 1.41 -21.47 1.80
N ASN A 113 2.61 -21.96 2.06
CA ASN A 113 3.30 -22.01 3.37
C ASN A 113 3.70 -20.65 3.97
N GLU A 114 3.27 -19.52 3.41
CA GLU A 114 3.67 -18.20 3.92
C GLU A 114 2.49 -17.54 4.62
N ASP A 115 2.58 -17.45 5.95
CA ASP A 115 1.58 -16.76 6.75
C ASP A 115 1.76 -15.23 6.66
N MET A 116 0.67 -14.50 6.93
CA MET A 116 0.68 -13.02 6.90
C MET A 116 1.75 -12.42 7.81
N SER A 117 2.07 -13.07 8.93
CA SER A 117 3.07 -12.58 9.87
C SER A 117 4.48 -12.60 9.27
N THR A 118 4.80 -13.64 8.50
CA THR A 118 6.04 -13.80 7.76
C THR A 118 6.12 -12.74 6.68
N ALA A 119 5.05 -12.55 5.91
CA ALA A 119 5.00 -11.52 4.87
C ALA A 119 5.20 -10.10 5.43
N LEU A 120 4.62 -9.78 6.60
CA LEU A 120 4.82 -8.51 7.29
C LEU A 120 6.28 -8.33 7.73
N LEU A 121 6.90 -9.36 8.30
CA LEU A 121 8.30 -9.32 8.71
C LEU A 121 9.24 -9.17 7.51
N CYS A 122 8.97 -9.89 6.41
CA CYS A 122 9.70 -9.75 5.15
C CYS A 122 9.57 -8.33 4.57
N ALA A 123 8.39 -7.72 4.62
CA ALA A 123 8.21 -6.34 4.18
C ALA A 123 8.97 -5.33 5.07
N ILE A 124 9.08 -5.59 6.37
CA ILE A 124 9.81 -4.71 7.30
C ILE A 124 11.34 -4.84 7.12
N PHE A 125 11.86 -6.07 7.04
CA PHE A 125 13.29 -6.36 7.11
C PHE A 125 13.94 -6.71 5.77
N GLY A 126 13.15 -6.92 4.72
CA GLY A 126 13.62 -7.14 3.36
C GLY A 126 14.01 -5.85 2.62
N ASN A 127 13.80 -4.69 3.25
CA ASN A 127 14.16 -3.36 2.75
C ASN A 127 15.62 -2.99 3.02
#